data_AF-A0A4S8IIJ3-F1
#
_entry.id   AF-A0A4S8IIJ3-F1
#
_cell.length_a   1.000
_cell.length_b   1.000
_cell.length_c   1.000
_cell.angle_alpha   90.00
_cell.angle_beta   90.00
_cell.angle_gamma   90.00
#
_symmetry.space_group_name_H-M   'P 1'
#
loop_
_entity.id
_entity.type
_entity.pdbx_description
1 polymer ?
#
loop_
_entity_poly.entity_id
_entity_poly.type
_entity_poly.pdbx_seq_one_letter_code
_entity_poly.pdbx_strand_id
1 'polypeptide(L)'
;MIFFFNRFYFCISLGSQFAATVLVYVRDNVSPGWGYGISDATMVVLLLGTRRYRYRRPQGIPLTVMWRVFLWAWEKRRLPHPADASELTEYTPA
;
A
#
# COMPACT_ATOMS: atom_id res chain seq x y z
N MET A 1 -4.81 4.75 22.53
CA MET A 1 -4.23 4.60 21.18
C MET A 1 -2.71 4.76 21.18
N ILE A 2 -2.16 5.81 21.81
CA ILE A 2 -0.72 6.13 21.80
C ILE A 2 0.17 5.00 22.37
N PHE A 3 -0.27 4.32 23.44
CA PHE A 3 0.48 3.18 24.01
C PHE A 3 0.58 1.99 23.04
N PHE A 4 -0.50 1.70 22.30
CA PHE A 4 -0.51 0.65 21.27
C PHE A 4 0.46 1.00 20.14
N PHE A 5 0.41 2.24 19.63
CA PHE A 5 1.30 2.68 18.55
C PHE A 5 2.76 2.71 19.00
N ASN A 6 3.08 3.25 20.18
CA ASN A 6 4.46 3.32 20.66
C ASN A 6 5.07 1.91 20.83
N ARG A 7 4.34 0.99 21.47
CA ARG A 7 4.79 -0.40 21.62
C ARG A 7 4.95 -1.10 20.26
N PHE A 8 4.04 -0.84 19.32
CA PHE A 8 4.09 -1.37 17.96
C PHE A 8 5.33 -0.87 17.19
N TYR A 9 5.60 0.45 17.22
CA TYR A 9 6.79 1.03 16.59
C TYR A 9 8.09 0.56 17.22
N PHE A 10 8.10 0.35 18.54
CA PHE A 10 9.25 -0.24 19.24
C PHE A 10 9.52 -1.67 18.77
N CYS A 11 8.48 -2.51 18.67
CA CYS A 11 8.62 -3.88 18.16
C CYS A 11 9.08 -3.92 16.70
N ILE A 12 8.60 -3.01 15.83
CA ILE A 12 9.05 -2.94 14.44
C ILE A 12 10.53 -2.54 14.36
N SER A 13 10.92 -1.52 15.11
CA SER A 13 12.32 -1.04 15.12
C SER A 13 13.28 -2.12 15.61
N LEU A 14 12.94 -2.79 16.72
CA LEU A 14 13.69 -3.95 17.21
C LEU A 14 13.71 -5.09 16.18
N GLY A 15 12.55 -5.42 15.60
CA GLY A 15 12.45 -6.46 14.57
C GLY A 15 13.34 -6.19 13.37
N SER A 16 13.46 -4.93 12.94
CA SER A 16 14.37 -4.52 11.86
C SER A 16 15.84 -4.73 12.24
N GLN A 17 16.23 -4.44 13.48
CA GLN A 17 17.60 -4.65 13.96
C GLN A 17 17.93 -6.15 14.04
N PHE A 18 17.01 -6.97 14.55
CA PHE A 18 17.16 -8.44 14.59
C PHE A 18 17.18 -9.05 13.19
N ALA A 19 16.38 -8.54 12.26
CA ALA A 19 16.44 -8.97 10.86
C ALA A 19 17.81 -8.66 10.23
N ALA A 20 18.38 -7.48 10.49
CA ALA A 20 19.67 -7.12 9.94
C ALA A 20 20.86 -7.88 10.57
N THR A 21 20.75 -8.30 11.83
CA THR A 21 21.82 -9.03 12.54
C THR A 21 21.61 -10.54 12.52
N VAL A 22 20.54 -11.02 13.14
CA VAL A 22 20.28 -12.45 13.34
C VAL A 22 19.90 -13.15 12.03
N LEU A 23 19.02 -12.56 11.22
CA LEU A 23 18.61 -13.19 9.95
C LEU A 23 19.76 -13.28 8.95
N VAL A 24 20.58 -12.22 8.86
CA VAL A 24 21.77 -12.19 8.01
C VAL A 24 22.80 -13.18 8.52
N TYR A 25 23.05 -13.23 9.83
CA TYR A 25 23.96 -14.21 10.42
C TYR A 25 23.55 -15.66 10.11
N VAL A 26 22.26 -15.99 10.21
CA VAL A 26 21.72 -17.32 9.89
C VAL A 26 21.86 -17.62 8.40
N ARG A 27 21.56 -16.65 7.53
CA ARG A 27 21.72 -16.79 6.08
C ARG A 27 23.17 -17.08 5.69
N ASP A 28 24.12 -16.40 6.33
CA ASP A 28 25.53 -16.45 5.96
C ASP A 28 26.29 -17.62 6.59
N ASN A 29 25.94 -18.05 7.82
CA ASN A 29 26.69 -19.08 8.55
C ASN A 29 26.05 -20.47 8.60
N VAL A 30 24.72 -20.60 8.54
CA VAL A 30 24.04 -21.87 8.83
C VAL A 30 23.66 -22.61 7.55
N SER A 31 23.24 -21.90 6.49
CA SER A 31 23.30 -22.32 5.08
C SER A 31 22.47 -21.41 4.17
N PRO A 32 22.88 -21.17 2.91
CA PRO A 32 22.16 -20.32 1.96
C PRO A 32 20.71 -20.75 1.67
N GLY A 33 20.37 -22.03 1.90
CA GLY A 33 19.04 -22.59 1.62
C GLY A 33 17.96 -22.26 2.66
N TRP A 34 18.34 -21.84 3.86
CA TRP A 34 17.36 -21.53 4.93
C TRP A 34 16.61 -20.22 4.69
N GLY A 35 17.12 -19.35 3.80
CA GLY A 35 16.43 -18.12 3.41
C GLY A 35 15.04 -18.35 2.79
N TYR A 36 14.84 -19.48 2.09
CA TYR A 36 13.54 -19.84 1.52
C TYR A 36 12.53 -20.29 2.57
N GLY A 37 12.98 -20.93 3.66
CA GLY A 37 12.11 -21.38 4.74
C GLY A 37 11.42 -20.24 5.49
N ILE A 38 12.10 -19.09 5.63
CA ILE A 38 11.53 -17.90 6.26
C ILE A 38 10.43 -17.29 5.38
N SER A 39 10.65 -17.22 4.06
CA SER A 39 9.65 -16.70 3.13
C SER A 39 8.38 -17.55 3.13
N ASP A 40 8.52 -18.88 3.10
CA ASP A 40 7.38 -19.79 3.13
C ASP A 40 6.64 -19.73 4.47
N ALA A 41 7.38 -19.69 5.59
CA ALA A 41 6.78 -19.52 6.93
C ALA A 41 5.95 -18.23 7.04
N THR A 42 6.44 -17.11 6.47
CA THR A 42 5.65 -15.86 6.47
C THR A 42 4.38 -15.97 5.61
N MET A 43 4.44 -16.69 4.49
CA MET A 43 3.28 -16.94 3.63
C MET A 43 2.22 -17.78 4.34
N VAL A 44 2.63 -18.83 5.05
CA VAL A 44 1.73 -19.70 5.83
C VAL A 44 1.07 -18.94 6.97
N VAL A 45 1.82 -18.11 7.71
CA VAL A 45 1.26 -17.27 8.78
C VAL A 45 0.25 -16.26 8.23
N LEU A 46 0.54 -15.67 7.06
CA LEU A 46 -0.38 -14.76 6.37
C LEU A 46 -1.69 -15.48 6.01
N LEU A 47 -1.61 -16.70 5.46
CA LEU A 47 -2.76 -17.51 5.08
C LEU A 47 -3.61 -17.91 6.30
N LEU A 48 -2.99 -18.32 7.40
CA LEU A 48 -3.70 -18.58 8.67
C LEU A 48 -4.35 -17.31 9.23
N GLY A 49 -3.69 -16.16 9.09
CA GLY A 49 -4.23 -14.86 9.47
C GLY A 49 -5.39 -14.39 8.60
N THR A 50 -5.44 -14.83 7.33
CA THR A 50 -6.40 -14.37 6.31
C THR A 50 -7.85 -14.63 6.74
N ARG A 51 -8.11 -15.70 7.50
CA ARG A 51 -9.46 -16.02 8.00
C ARG A 51 -9.98 -15.01 9.04
N ARG A 52 -9.09 -14.22 9.66
CA ARG A 52 -9.46 -13.13 10.59
C ARG A 52 -9.47 -11.75 9.93
N TYR A 53 -9.09 -11.61 8.66
CA TYR A 53 -9.14 -10.31 7.98
C TYR A 53 -10.59 -9.94 7.68
N ARG A 54 -11.07 -8.88 8.35
CA ARG A 54 -12.33 -8.24 7.99
C ARG A 54 -12.12 -7.52 6.66
N TYR A 55 -12.64 -8.10 5.57
CA TYR A 55 -12.62 -7.49 4.24
C TYR A 55 -13.20 -6.08 4.32
N ARG A 56 -12.33 -5.07 4.20
CA ARG A 56 -12.77 -3.70 3.95
C ARG A 56 -13.10 -3.60 2.47
N ARG A 57 -14.19 -2.90 2.15
CA ARG A 57 -14.51 -2.56 0.76
C ARG A 57 -13.29 -1.84 0.16
N PRO A 58 -12.88 -2.18 -1.07
CA PRO A 58 -11.77 -1.50 -1.71
C PRO A 58 -12.11 -0.01 -1.80
N GLN A 59 -11.42 0.81 -1.00
CA GLN A 59 -11.43 2.25 -1.17
C GLN A 59 -10.68 2.53 -2.46
N GLY A 60 -11.34 3.16 -3.42
CA GLY A 60 -10.71 3.51 -4.69
C GLY A 60 -9.42 4.27 -4.44
N ILE A 61 -8.33 3.84 -5.10
CA ILE A 61 -7.05 4.55 -5.02
C ILE A 61 -7.19 5.93 -5.67
N PRO A 62 -6.65 7.01 -5.09
CA PRO A 62 -6.78 8.37 -5.61
C PRO A 62 -6.22 8.54 -7.04
N LEU A 63 -5.34 7.62 -7.45
CA LEU A 63 -4.80 7.54 -8.80
C LEU A 63 -5.86 7.37 -9.89
N THR A 64 -6.97 6.68 -9.63
CA THR A 64 -8.03 6.52 -10.64
C THR A 64 -8.73 7.85 -10.93
N VAL A 65 -8.83 8.75 -9.94
CA VAL A 65 -9.38 10.10 -10.12
C VAL A 65 -8.45 10.95 -10.96
N MET A 66 -7.14 10.94 -10.66
CA MET A 66 -6.15 11.68 -11.44
C MET A 66 -6.09 11.19 -12.89
N TRP A 67 -6.12 9.87 -13.10
CA TRP A 67 -6.14 9.27 -14.42
C TRP A 67 -7.39 9.64 -15.20
N ARG A 68 -8.56 9.62 -14.54
CA ARG A 68 -9.82 10.06 -15.15
C ARG A 68 -9.73 11.53 -15.58
N VAL A 69 -9.28 12.44 -14.73
CA VAL A 69 -9.12 13.85 -15.10
C VAL A 69 -8.14 14.02 -16.27
N PHE A 70 -7.02 13.30 -16.26
CA PHE A 70 -6.03 13.36 -17.34
C PHE A 70 -6.59 12.92 -18.69
N LEU A 71 -7.30 11.79 -18.73
CA LEU A 71 -7.95 11.29 -19.94
C LEU A 71 -9.00 12.28 -20.46
N TRP A 72 -9.84 12.81 -19.58
CA TRP A 72 -10.89 13.76 -19.94
C TRP A 72 -10.32 15.09 -20.44
N ALA A 73 -9.23 15.58 -19.84
CA ALA A 73 -8.53 16.78 -20.30
C ALA A 73 -7.86 16.56 -21.66
N TRP A 74 -7.28 15.38 -21.90
CA TRP A 74 -6.64 15.04 -23.16
C TRP A 74 -7.64 14.96 -24.32
N GLU A 75 -8.78 14.30 -24.08
CA GLU A 75 -9.86 14.16 -25.06
C GLU A 75 -10.50 15.53 -25.40
N LYS A 76 -10.76 16.36 -24.39
CA LYS A 76 -11.38 17.67 -24.55
C LYS A 76 -10.44 18.77 -25.08
N ARG A 77 -9.15 18.49 -25.28
CA ARG A 77 -8.16 19.46 -25.82
C ARG A 77 -8.51 19.97 -27.23
N ARG A 78 -9.36 19.26 -27.98
CA ARG A 78 -9.77 19.62 -29.35
C ARG A 78 -11.09 20.40 -29.42
N LEU A 79 -11.76 20.65 -28.29
CA LEU A 79 -13.00 21.41 -28.27
C LEU A 79 -12.73 22.93 -28.29
N PRO A 80 -13.56 23.73 -28.98
CA PRO A 80 -13.45 25.18 -28.96
C PRO A 80 -13.65 25.72 -27.54
N HIS A 81 -12.91 26.78 -27.20
CA HIS A 81 -12.93 27.38 -25.86
C HIS A 81 -14.33 27.92 -25.55
N PRO A 82 -15.00 27.48 -24.46
CA PRO A 82 -16.31 28.00 -24.09
C PRO A 82 -16.20 29.49 -23.77
N ALA A 83 -17.18 30.28 -24.19
CA ALA A 83 -17.18 31.73 -24.07
C ALA A 83 -17.46 32.24 -22.64
N ASP A 84 -17.83 31.33 -21.71
CA ASP A 84 -18.25 31.69 -20.36
C ASP A 84 -17.59 30.79 -19.30
N ALA A 85 -17.01 31.39 -18.27
CA ALA A 85 -16.21 30.71 -17.24
C ALA A 85 -17.05 29.92 -16.23
N SER A 86 -18.36 30.16 -16.21
CA SER A 86 -19.32 29.53 -15.28
C SER A 86 -19.58 28.04 -15.57
N GLU A 87 -19.29 27.58 -16.80
CA GLU A 87 -19.46 26.19 -17.24
C GLU A 87 -18.34 25.24 -16.76
N LEU A 88 -17.21 25.78 -16.28
CA LEU A 88 -16.07 24.98 -15.80
C LEU A 88 -16.27 24.44 -14.38
N THR A 89 -17.26 24.95 -13.65
CA THR A 89 -17.47 24.73 -12.21
C THR A 89 -18.74 23.95 -11.87
N GLU A 90 -19.33 23.22 -12.81
CA GLU A 90 -20.42 22.31 -12.44
C GLU A 90 -19.85 21.10 -11.67
N TYR A 91 -19.73 21.30 -10.37
CA TYR A 91 -19.53 20.26 -9.38
C TYR A 91 -20.87 19.52 -9.28
N THR A 92 -21.06 18.46 -10.07
CA THR A 92 -22.13 17.49 -9.86
C THR A 92 -21.67 16.49 -8.80
N PRO A 93 -22.16 16.58 -7.54
CA PRO A 93 -21.93 15.54 -6.54
C PRO A 93 -22.72 14.28 -6.94
N ALA A 94 -22.02 13.16 -7.00
CA ALA A 94 -22.61 11.82 -7.05
C ALA A 94 -22.71 11.23 -5.63
#